data_AF-A0A7V7D2L8-F1
#
_entry.id   AF-A0A7V7D2L8-F1
#
_cell.length_a   1.000
_cell.length_b   1.000
_cell.length_c   1.000
_cell.angle_alpha   90.00
_cell.angle_beta   90.00
_cell.angle_gamma   90.00
#
_symmetry.space_group_name_H-M   'P 1'
#
loop_
_entity.id
_entity.type
_entity.pdbx_description
1 polymer ?
#
loop_
_entity_poly.entity_id
_entity_poly.type
_entity_poly.pdbx_seq_one_letter_code
_entity_poly.pdbx_strand_id
1 'polypeptide(L)'
;MTIKRLLILIPTLIILFLLQSYLWVPTYEQQTKGNPGRLHEYITASLGDATLLNPILSANSTSSRIESMVFDGLIDYDEELNFRGRLATAWEVLEEAYFFIHDNAVIPGKNIENAQDVVDIIQGAMEDKTLPDPELRATLDRIKAVAIIPPKIYETIRIENSRKEKKEVKITVHAPARIKLTLSEVDQDLFSNLSKLFGKDYFASFDGVPFLHMIPQVDEKIRAAYAKEILPAIEHNPVLIFHLRPGVKFHDGHVFDAGDVKFTYDAIMDPVNLSPRVSDYEPVKQVQVMDTLTVRIVYKRLYSQALGTW
;
A
#
# COMPACT_ATOMS: atom_id res chain seq x y z
N MET A 1 27.14 -8.70 -80.95
CA MET A 1 25.99 -8.89 -80.03
C MET A 1 26.32 -9.72 -78.77
N THR A 2 27.45 -10.40 -78.71
CA THR A 2 27.82 -11.34 -77.63
C THR A 2 28.36 -10.67 -76.36
N ILE A 3 29.20 -9.62 -76.49
CA ILE A 3 29.84 -8.95 -75.34
C ILE A 3 28.83 -8.22 -74.43
N LYS A 4 27.85 -7.50 -75.01
CA LYS A 4 26.78 -6.84 -74.22
C LYS A 4 25.92 -7.83 -73.44
N ARG A 5 25.64 -9.01 -74.02
CA ARG A 5 24.89 -10.06 -73.32
C ARG A 5 25.70 -10.62 -72.16
N LEU A 6 27.00 -10.86 -72.36
CA LEU A 6 27.91 -11.40 -71.34
C LEU A 6 28.08 -10.44 -70.15
N LEU A 7 28.20 -9.13 -70.41
CA LEU A 7 28.30 -8.09 -69.39
C LEU A 7 27.03 -7.91 -68.54
N ILE A 8 25.86 -8.35 -69.01
CA ILE A 8 24.61 -8.33 -68.24
C ILE A 8 24.40 -9.68 -67.55
N LEU A 9 24.61 -10.80 -68.26
CA LEU A 9 24.30 -12.14 -67.75
C LEU A 9 25.16 -12.51 -66.54
N ILE A 10 26.47 -12.20 -66.57
CA ILE A 10 27.39 -12.54 -65.47
C ILE A 10 27.00 -11.85 -64.16
N PRO A 11 26.86 -10.52 -64.07
CA PRO A 11 26.46 -9.88 -62.82
C PRO A 11 25.06 -10.30 -62.38
N THR A 12 24.13 -10.57 -63.31
CA THR A 12 22.79 -11.05 -62.95
C THR A 12 22.85 -12.44 -62.31
N LEU A 13 23.69 -13.34 -62.83
CA LEU A 13 23.95 -14.67 -62.25
C LEU A 13 24.60 -14.57 -60.87
N ILE A 14 25.56 -13.66 -60.70
CA ILE A 14 26.20 -13.42 -59.40
C ILE A 14 25.19 -12.86 -58.39
N ILE A 15 24.32 -11.92 -58.80
CA ILE A 15 23.27 -11.37 -57.94
C ILE A 15 22.27 -12.46 -57.53
N LEU A 16 21.82 -13.30 -58.47
CA LEU A 16 20.96 -14.45 -58.18
C LEU A 16 21.65 -15.45 -57.23
N PHE A 17 22.94 -15.70 -57.45
CA PHE A 17 23.73 -16.59 -56.59
C PHE A 17 23.91 -16.01 -55.18
N LEU A 18 24.04 -14.70 -55.03
CA LEU A 18 24.11 -14.05 -53.71
C LEU A 18 22.74 -13.98 -53.03
N LEU A 19 21.66 -13.75 -53.78
CA LEU A 19 20.28 -13.78 -53.27
C LEU A 19 19.88 -15.16 -52.76
N GLN A 20 20.30 -16.24 -53.42
CA GLN A 20 20.01 -17.60 -52.93
C GLN A 20 20.71 -17.89 -51.59
N SER A 21 21.87 -17.26 -51.32
CA SER A 21 22.58 -17.39 -50.04
C SER A 21 21.73 -16.90 -48.88
N TYR A 22 20.95 -15.82 -49.08
CA TYR A 22 20.01 -15.31 -48.08
C TYR A 22 18.94 -16.34 -47.69
N LEU A 23 18.57 -17.25 -48.59
CA LEU A 23 17.61 -18.32 -48.33
C LEU A 23 18.23 -19.55 -47.64
N TRP A 24 19.56 -19.67 -47.66
CA TRP A 24 20.30 -20.80 -47.07
C TRP A 24 21.06 -20.46 -45.79
N VAL A 25 21.19 -19.18 -45.44
CA VAL A 25 21.72 -18.79 -44.13
C VAL A 25 20.71 -19.22 -43.06
N PRO A 26 21.07 -20.12 -42.14
CA PRO A 26 20.18 -20.51 -41.05
C PRO A 26 19.85 -19.26 -40.23
N THR A 27 18.56 -18.98 -40.05
CA THR A 27 18.14 -17.91 -39.14
C THR A 27 18.60 -18.24 -37.72
N TYR A 28 18.78 -17.20 -36.88
CA TYR A 28 19.13 -17.39 -35.47
C TYR A 28 18.17 -18.38 -34.76
N GLU A 29 16.88 -18.38 -35.13
CA GLU A 29 15.88 -19.36 -34.66
C GLU A 29 16.18 -20.81 -35.04
N GLN A 30 16.83 -21.07 -36.17
CA GLN A 30 17.21 -22.43 -36.58
C GLN A 30 18.53 -22.88 -35.93
N GLN A 31 19.47 -21.96 -35.65
CA GLN A 31 20.69 -22.28 -34.90
C GLN A 31 20.42 -22.72 -33.46
N THR A 32 19.31 -22.28 -32.85
CA THR A 32 18.93 -22.68 -31.49
C THR A 32 18.14 -24.00 -31.43
N LYS A 33 17.68 -24.55 -32.57
CA LYS A 33 16.96 -25.84 -32.64
C LYS A 33 17.84 -27.08 -32.44
N GLY A 34 19.17 -26.93 -32.35
CA GLY A 34 20.12 -28.05 -32.45
C GLY A 34 20.40 -28.88 -31.19
N ASN A 35 19.86 -28.53 -30.00
CA ASN A 35 20.11 -29.33 -28.80
C ASN A 35 18.89 -29.35 -27.85
N PRO A 36 18.08 -30.44 -27.83
CA PRO A 36 16.95 -30.58 -26.92
C PRO A 36 17.36 -30.54 -25.43
N GLY A 37 18.60 -30.89 -25.09
CA GLY A 37 19.13 -30.80 -23.72
C GLY A 37 19.44 -29.38 -23.25
N ARG A 38 19.52 -28.39 -24.17
CA ARG A 38 19.78 -26.97 -23.84
C ARG A 38 18.59 -26.27 -23.17
N LEU A 39 17.41 -26.91 -23.16
CA LEU A 39 16.21 -26.38 -22.51
C LEU A 39 16.17 -26.63 -21.00
N HIS A 40 17.08 -27.45 -20.45
CA HIS A 40 17.10 -27.77 -19.01
C HIS A 40 18.04 -26.89 -18.19
N GLU A 41 19.02 -26.26 -18.81
CA GLU A 41 20.06 -25.49 -18.12
C GLU A 41 20.16 -24.10 -18.73
N TYR A 42 19.93 -23.09 -17.89
CA TYR A 42 20.10 -21.69 -18.23
C TYR A 42 21.29 -21.13 -17.44
N ILE A 43 22.36 -20.78 -18.14
CA ILE A 43 23.57 -20.18 -17.55
C ILE A 43 23.56 -18.69 -17.84
N THR A 44 23.52 -17.87 -16.80
CA THR A 44 23.66 -16.41 -16.90
C THR A 44 24.94 -15.96 -16.22
N ALA A 45 25.69 -15.07 -16.88
CA ALA A 45 26.83 -14.42 -16.25
C ALA A 45 26.34 -13.30 -15.32
N SER A 46 26.94 -13.18 -14.13
CA SER A 46 26.74 -12.08 -13.19
C SER A 46 28.05 -11.34 -13.00
N LEU A 47 28.01 -10.00 -12.92
CA LEU A 47 29.21 -9.18 -12.70
C LEU A 47 29.66 -9.16 -11.24
N GLY A 48 28.83 -9.64 -10.32
CA GLY A 48 29.16 -9.75 -8.90
C GLY A 48 28.51 -10.95 -8.27
N ASP A 49 28.94 -11.26 -7.05
CA ASP A 49 28.44 -12.38 -6.26
C ASP A 49 27.23 -11.96 -5.41
N ALA A 50 26.31 -12.89 -5.17
CA ALA A 50 25.24 -12.69 -4.20
C ALA A 50 25.81 -12.88 -2.78
N THR A 51 25.58 -11.90 -1.92
CA THR A 51 26.15 -11.88 -0.57
C THR A 51 25.22 -12.50 0.47
N LEU A 52 23.91 -12.35 0.26
CA LEU A 52 22.86 -12.80 1.17
C LEU A 52 21.63 -13.20 0.35
N LEU A 53 20.98 -14.30 0.73
CA LEU A 53 19.76 -14.81 0.08
C LEU A 53 18.61 -14.78 1.09
N ASN A 54 18.32 -13.58 1.57
CA ASN A 54 17.20 -13.32 2.47
C ASN A 54 16.57 -12.00 2.05
N PRO A 55 15.34 -12.02 1.48
CA PRO A 55 14.72 -10.84 0.90
C PRO A 55 14.46 -9.73 1.91
N ILE A 56 14.35 -10.04 3.20
CA ILE A 56 14.14 -9.01 4.24
C ILE A 56 15.43 -8.24 4.58
N LEU A 57 16.61 -8.77 4.24
CA LEU A 57 17.91 -8.22 4.63
C LEU A 57 18.76 -7.79 3.43
N SER A 58 18.52 -8.36 2.25
CA SER A 58 19.29 -8.05 1.05
C SER A 58 19.06 -6.60 0.60
N ALA A 59 20.13 -5.96 0.14
CA ALA A 59 20.11 -4.57 -0.33
C ALA A 59 20.92 -4.36 -1.63
N ASN A 60 21.21 -5.45 -2.36
CA ASN A 60 21.96 -5.40 -3.61
C ASN A 60 21.23 -6.18 -4.73
N SER A 61 21.45 -5.75 -5.97
CA SER A 61 20.72 -6.26 -7.14
C SER A 61 21.08 -7.71 -7.51
N THR A 62 22.29 -8.17 -7.22
CA THR A 62 22.71 -9.56 -7.50
C THR A 62 21.95 -10.54 -6.62
N SER A 63 21.92 -10.29 -5.30
CA SER A 63 21.13 -11.05 -4.33
C SER A 63 19.65 -11.03 -4.71
N SER A 64 19.08 -9.86 -4.97
CA SER A 64 17.66 -9.74 -5.34
C SER A 64 17.30 -10.50 -6.62
N ARG A 65 18.22 -10.59 -7.58
CA ARG A 65 18.03 -11.39 -8.81
C ARG A 65 17.94 -12.89 -8.53
N ILE A 66 18.71 -13.41 -7.59
CA ILE A 66 18.63 -14.82 -7.19
C ILE A 66 17.39 -15.04 -6.32
N GLU A 67 17.13 -14.13 -5.38
CA GLU A 67 15.95 -14.19 -4.51
C GLU A 67 14.64 -14.21 -5.32
N SER A 68 14.53 -13.44 -6.41
CA SER A 68 13.34 -13.46 -7.27
C SER A 68 13.14 -14.76 -8.06
N MET A 69 14.12 -15.67 -8.05
CA MET A 69 13.97 -17.03 -8.59
C MET A 69 13.50 -18.04 -7.53
N VAL A 70 13.62 -17.69 -6.25
CA VAL A 70 13.38 -18.60 -5.10
C VAL A 70 12.14 -18.20 -4.29
N PHE A 71 11.87 -16.90 -4.19
CA PHE A 71 10.78 -16.31 -3.43
C PHE A 71 9.81 -15.56 -4.33
N ASP A 72 8.54 -15.54 -3.93
CA ASP A 72 7.48 -14.78 -4.58
C ASP A 72 6.92 -13.72 -3.63
N GLY A 73 6.57 -12.55 -4.17
CA GLY A 73 5.77 -11.53 -3.47
C GLY A 73 4.27 -11.79 -3.57
N LEU A 74 3.45 -10.94 -2.95
CA LEU A 74 1.99 -11.01 -3.12
C LEU A 74 1.59 -10.58 -4.53
N ILE A 75 2.18 -9.48 -5.00
CA ILE A 75 2.01 -8.96 -6.35
C ILE A 75 3.35 -8.71 -7.02
N ASP A 76 3.31 -8.45 -8.33
CA ASP A 76 4.48 -8.14 -9.15
C ASP A 76 4.02 -7.28 -10.34
N TYR A 77 4.95 -6.83 -11.16
CA TYR A 77 4.65 -6.17 -12.42
C TYR A 77 4.65 -7.18 -13.59
N ASP A 78 3.78 -6.98 -14.58
CA ASP A 78 3.87 -7.64 -15.88
C ASP A 78 4.88 -6.93 -16.81
N GLU A 79 5.00 -7.39 -18.05
CA GLU A 79 5.93 -6.84 -19.04
C GLU A 79 5.57 -5.38 -19.41
N GLU A 80 4.31 -5.00 -19.22
CA GLU A 80 3.73 -3.68 -19.46
C GLU A 80 3.73 -2.79 -18.21
N LEU A 81 4.33 -3.22 -17.10
CA LEU A 81 4.39 -2.51 -15.81
C LEU A 81 3.03 -2.35 -15.11
N ASN A 82 2.04 -3.19 -15.43
CA ASN A 82 0.81 -3.27 -14.66
C ASN A 82 0.97 -4.24 -13.48
N PHE A 83 0.26 -3.97 -12.39
CA PHE A 83 0.21 -4.90 -11.27
C PHE A 83 -0.48 -6.21 -11.67
N ARG A 84 0.16 -7.32 -11.34
CA ARG A 84 -0.36 -8.68 -11.47
C ARG A 84 -0.22 -9.45 -10.16
N GLY A 85 -1.15 -10.35 -9.89
CA GLY A 85 -1.09 -11.23 -8.73
C GLY A 85 -0.04 -12.33 -8.88
N ARG A 86 0.72 -12.61 -7.81
CA ARG A 86 1.63 -13.75 -7.68
C ARG A 86 1.05 -14.73 -6.64
N LEU A 87 1.46 -14.57 -5.38
CA LEU A 87 0.89 -15.28 -4.25
C LEU A 87 -0.53 -14.79 -3.91
N ALA A 88 -0.86 -13.54 -4.24
CA ALA A 88 -2.23 -13.05 -4.20
C ALA A 88 -2.95 -13.33 -5.54
N THR A 89 -4.22 -13.71 -5.45
CA THR A 89 -5.12 -13.89 -6.60
C THR A 89 -5.91 -12.62 -6.93
N ALA A 90 -6.20 -11.81 -5.91
CA ALA A 90 -6.89 -10.53 -6.02
C ALA A 90 -6.55 -9.64 -4.82
N TRP A 91 -6.82 -8.34 -4.95
CA TRP A 91 -6.72 -7.40 -3.86
C TRP A 91 -7.82 -6.34 -3.94
N GLU A 92 -8.18 -5.80 -2.79
CA GLU A 92 -9.13 -4.70 -2.63
C GLU A 92 -8.44 -3.51 -1.97
N VAL A 93 -8.75 -2.31 -2.46
CA VAL A 93 -8.28 -1.05 -1.90
C VAL A 93 -9.48 -0.30 -1.36
N LEU A 94 -9.55 -0.15 -0.04
CA LEU A 94 -10.62 0.54 0.65
C LEU A 94 -10.05 1.57 1.62
N GLU A 95 -10.91 2.35 2.24
CA GLU A 95 -10.48 3.32 3.23
C GLU A 95 -11.36 3.25 4.48
N GLU A 96 -10.72 3.29 5.64
CA GLU A 96 -11.37 3.64 6.88
C GLU A 96 -10.97 5.04 7.26
N ALA A 97 -11.93 5.91 7.50
CA ALA A 97 -11.68 7.27 7.92
C ALA A 97 -12.34 7.54 9.27
N TYR A 98 -11.69 8.33 10.10
CA TYR A 98 -12.17 8.64 11.45
C TYR A 98 -12.19 10.14 11.68
N PHE A 99 -13.18 10.61 12.41
CA PHE A 99 -13.20 11.97 12.93
C PHE A 99 -13.96 12.04 14.26
N PHE A 100 -13.59 12.99 15.11
CA PHE A 100 -14.19 13.13 16.43
C PHE A 100 -15.53 13.85 16.39
N ILE A 101 -16.36 13.54 17.39
CA ILE A 101 -17.64 14.18 17.61
C ILE A 101 -17.41 15.35 18.55
N HIS A 102 -18.05 16.46 18.23
CA HIS A 102 -17.91 17.70 18.96
C HIS A 102 -19.23 18.08 19.60
N ASP A 103 -19.28 18.04 20.93
CA ASP A 103 -20.47 18.43 21.69
C ASP A 103 -20.84 19.92 21.48
N ASN A 104 -19.88 20.74 21.02
CA ASN A 104 -20.04 22.18 20.80
C ASN A 104 -19.96 22.60 19.32
N ALA A 105 -19.86 21.67 18.35
CA ALA A 105 -19.75 22.08 16.95
C ALA A 105 -21.09 22.56 16.42
N VAL A 106 -21.10 23.77 15.87
CA VAL A 106 -22.27 24.37 15.23
C VAL A 106 -22.32 23.89 13.79
N ILE A 107 -23.17 22.91 13.49
CA ILE A 107 -23.53 22.59 12.10
C ILE A 107 -24.57 23.61 11.64
N PRO A 108 -24.40 24.23 10.46
CA PRO A 108 -25.40 25.14 9.92
C PRO A 108 -26.79 24.50 9.84
N GLY A 109 -27.73 25.01 10.64
CA GLY A 109 -29.13 24.57 10.62
C GLY A 109 -29.41 23.23 11.31
N LYS A 110 -28.46 22.64 12.05
CA LYS A 110 -28.66 21.39 12.80
C LYS A 110 -28.05 21.48 14.20
N ASN A 111 -28.77 20.98 15.20
CA ASN A 111 -28.23 20.77 16.54
C ASN A 111 -27.68 19.35 16.65
N ILE A 112 -26.47 19.20 17.17
CA ILE A 112 -25.89 17.90 17.54
C ILE A 112 -26.01 17.80 19.06
N GLU A 113 -26.79 16.85 19.55
CA GLU A 113 -26.86 16.52 20.97
C GLU A 113 -26.05 15.26 21.28
N ASN A 114 -25.93 14.35 20.31
CA ASN A 114 -25.28 13.07 20.50
C ASN A 114 -24.61 12.55 19.22
N ALA A 115 -23.88 11.43 19.38
CA ALA A 115 -23.14 10.80 18.30
C ALA A 115 -24.01 10.24 17.16
N GLN A 116 -25.25 9.85 17.47
CA GLN A 116 -26.21 9.31 16.51
C GLN A 116 -26.69 10.40 15.55
N ASP A 117 -26.86 11.64 16.02
CA ASP A 117 -27.29 12.75 15.15
C ASP A 117 -26.31 12.95 13.99
N VAL A 118 -25.00 12.81 14.23
CA VAL A 118 -23.97 12.89 13.19
C VAL A 118 -24.10 11.74 12.18
N VAL A 119 -24.38 10.53 12.66
CA VAL A 119 -24.61 9.37 11.79
C VAL A 119 -25.85 9.57 10.92
N ASP A 120 -26.94 10.03 11.52
CA ASP A 120 -28.22 10.26 10.84
C ASP A 120 -28.09 11.38 9.79
N ILE A 121 -27.27 12.40 10.05
CA ILE A 121 -26.94 13.46 9.07
C ILE A 121 -26.24 12.87 7.85
N ILE A 122 -25.24 12.00 8.04
CA ILE A 122 -24.50 11.38 6.93
C ILE A 122 -25.39 10.42 6.17
N GLN A 123 -26.11 9.54 6.87
CA GLN A 123 -27.01 8.56 6.25
C GLN A 123 -28.13 9.27 5.46
N GLY A 124 -28.74 10.30 6.03
CA GLY A 124 -29.73 11.12 5.33
C GLY A 124 -29.16 11.79 4.08
N ALA A 125 -27.92 12.29 4.12
CA ALA A 125 -27.24 12.84 2.96
C ALA A 125 -26.90 11.77 1.91
N MET A 126 -26.54 10.56 2.32
CA MET A 126 -26.31 9.43 1.42
C MET A 126 -27.58 9.05 0.65
N GLU A 127 -28.75 9.10 1.31
CA GLU A 127 -30.05 8.80 0.71
C GLU A 127 -30.60 9.95 -0.17
N ASP A 128 -30.24 11.19 0.13
CA ASP A 128 -30.68 12.36 -0.64
C ASP A 128 -29.98 12.44 -2.01
N LYS A 129 -30.70 11.98 -3.04
CA LYS A 129 -30.26 12.06 -4.44
C LYS A 129 -30.39 13.44 -5.07
N THR A 130 -31.01 14.39 -4.36
CA THR A 130 -31.25 15.75 -4.87
C THR A 130 -30.14 16.74 -4.51
N LEU A 131 -29.14 16.29 -3.74
CA LEU A 131 -27.96 17.08 -3.39
C LEU A 131 -27.29 17.65 -4.67
N PRO A 132 -27.17 18.98 -4.78
CA PRO A 132 -26.70 19.61 -6.01
C PRO A 132 -25.18 19.55 -6.20
N ASP A 133 -24.41 19.26 -5.14
CA ASP A 133 -22.95 19.25 -5.19
C ASP A 133 -22.40 17.89 -5.66
N PRO A 134 -21.77 17.82 -6.85
CA PRO A 134 -21.31 16.56 -7.43
C PRO A 134 -20.12 15.93 -6.69
N GLU A 135 -19.24 16.75 -6.09
CA GLU A 135 -18.07 16.24 -5.36
C GLU A 135 -18.51 15.63 -4.03
N LEU A 136 -19.41 16.30 -3.31
CA LEU A 136 -20.02 15.76 -2.10
C LEU A 136 -20.81 14.48 -2.42
N ARG A 137 -21.57 14.46 -3.51
CA ARG A 137 -22.30 13.25 -3.93
C ARG A 137 -21.35 12.08 -4.19
N ALA A 138 -20.27 12.30 -4.93
CA ALA A 138 -19.27 11.27 -5.20
C ALA A 138 -18.64 10.72 -3.91
N THR A 139 -18.31 11.60 -2.95
CA THR A 139 -17.83 11.18 -1.62
C THR A 139 -18.86 10.36 -0.87
N LEU A 140 -20.13 10.78 -0.85
CA LEU A 140 -21.22 10.05 -0.18
C LEU A 140 -21.49 8.68 -0.83
N ASP A 141 -21.37 8.57 -2.16
CA ASP A 141 -21.51 7.31 -2.90
C ASP A 141 -20.42 6.29 -2.54
N ARG A 142 -19.22 6.76 -2.17
CA ARG A 142 -18.11 5.90 -1.73
C ARG A 142 -18.32 5.37 -0.32
N ILE A 143 -19.07 6.07 0.54
CA ILE A 143 -19.28 5.63 1.93
C ILE A 143 -20.20 4.41 1.94
N LYS A 144 -19.68 3.27 2.38
CA LYS A 144 -20.42 2.01 2.52
C LYS A 144 -21.03 1.82 3.91
N ALA A 145 -20.36 2.31 4.94
CA ALA A 145 -20.82 2.17 6.31
C ALA A 145 -20.37 3.34 7.18
N VAL A 146 -21.22 3.68 8.15
CA VAL A 146 -20.97 4.69 9.18
C VAL A 146 -21.19 4.02 10.53
N ALA A 147 -20.21 4.10 11.43
CA ALA A 147 -20.28 3.48 12.74
C ALA A 147 -19.76 4.42 13.83
N ILE A 148 -20.34 4.34 15.02
CA ILE A 148 -19.86 5.07 16.19
C ILE A 148 -18.84 4.21 16.92
N ILE A 149 -17.65 4.77 17.15
CA ILE A 149 -16.64 4.17 18.01
C ILE A 149 -16.78 4.82 19.39
N PRO A 150 -17.03 4.03 20.45
CA PRO A 150 -17.27 4.58 21.78
C PRO A 150 -16.00 5.22 22.36
N PRO A 151 -16.16 6.15 23.33
CA PRO A 151 -15.02 6.73 24.04
C PRO A 151 -14.14 5.65 24.65
N LYS A 152 -12.82 5.87 24.64
CA LYS A 152 -11.85 4.91 25.16
C LYS A 152 -10.77 5.61 25.97
N ILE A 153 -10.44 5.01 27.11
CA ILE A 153 -9.30 5.43 27.93
C ILE A 153 -8.13 4.48 27.67
N TYR A 154 -6.96 5.03 27.40
CA TYR A 154 -5.73 4.24 27.27
C TYR A 154 -4.51 5.06 27.67
N GLU A 155 -3.42 4.36 27.98
CA GLU A 155 -2.15 4.98 28.35
C GLU A 155 -1.13 4.81 27.22
N THR A 156 -0.28 5.81 27.03
CA THR A 156 0.85 5.74 26.12
C THR A 156 2.05 6.46 26.73
N ILE A 157 3.25 6.04 26.35
CA ILE A 157 4.50 6.66 26.80
C ILE A 157 5.15 7.32 25.59
N ARG A 158 5.65 8.54 25.79
CA ARG A 158 6.47 9.26 24.81
C ARG A 158 7.81 9.60 25.43
N ILE A 159 8.86 9.54 24.60
CA ILE A 159 10.21 9.92 25.01
C ILE A 159 10.49 11.30 24.44
N GLU A 160 10.64 12.27 25.32
CA GLU A 160 11.08 13.61 24.98
C GLU A 160 12.61 13.62 24.81
N ASN A 161 13.08 13.78 23.56
CA ASN A 161 14.49 13.95 23.25
C ASN A 161 14.88 15.42 23.42
N SER A 162 15.17 15.83 24.66
CA SER A 162 15.83 17.13 24.90
C SER A 162 17.35 16.96 24.77
N ARG A 163 18.07 18.02 24.35
CA ARG A 163 19.53 18.02 24.09
C ARG A 163 20.42 17.55 25.26
N LYS A 164 19.87 17.33 26.46
CA LYS A 164 20.60 16.94 27.65
C LYS A 164 20.14 15.65 28.31
N GLU A 165 18.86 15.25 28.23
CA GLU A 165 18.32 14.04 28.86
C GLU A 165 17.07 13.52 28.12
N LYS A 166 16.88 12.19 28.13
CA LYS A 166 15.63 11.54 27.70
C LYS A 166 14.64 11.58 28.86
N LYS A 167 13.50 12.25 28.69
CA LYS A 167 12.43 12.25 29.68
C LYS A 167 11.25 11.44 29.17
N GLU A 168 10.81 10.48 29.97
CA GLU A 168 9.58 9.73 29.68
C GLU A 168 8.37 10.53 30.14
N VAL A 169 7.44 10.75 29.22
CA VAL A 169 6.17 11.41 29.47
C VAL A 169 5.09 10.35 29.34
N LYS A 170 4.48 10.01 30.47
CA LYS A 170 3.30 9.13 30.52
C LYS A 170 2.07 9.97 30.20
N ILE A 171 1.28 9.52 29.24
CA ILE A 171 0.09 10.22 28.75
C ILE A 171 -1.10 9.30 28.92
N THR A 172 -2.05 9.70 29.75
CA THR A 172 -3.37 9.08 29.84
C THR A 172 -4.31 9.81 28.90
N VAL A 173 -4.86 9.07 27.94
CA VAL A 173 -5.71 9.58 26.87
C VAL A 173 -7.15 9.23 27.19
N HIS A 174 -8.02 10.23 27.29
CA HIS A 174 -9.47 10.08 27.40
C HIS A 174 -10.10 10.37 26.04
N ALA A 175 -9.90 9.48 25.06
CA ALA A 175 -10.38 9.70 23.70
C ALA A 175 -11.91 9.77 23.67
N PRO A 176 -12.52 10.84 23.13
CA PRO A 176 -13.96 10.96 23.00
C PRO A 176 -14.50 10.00 21.92
N ALA A 177 -15.83 9.95 21.80
CA ALA A 177 -16.46 9.19 20.73
C ALA A 177 -16.03 9.72 19.36
N ARG A 178 -15.85 8.80 18.40
CA ARG A 178 -15.50 9.15 17.03
C ARG A 178 -16.37 8.41 16.04
N ILE A 179 -16.61 9.02 14.89
CA ILE A 179 -17.27 8.37 13.76
C ILE A 179 -16.22 7.62 12.96
N LYS A 180 -16.54 6.39 12.58
CA LYS A 180 -15.82 5.59 11.60
C LYS A 180 -16.63 5.57 10.30
N LEU A 181 -16.00 6.00 9.22
CA LEU A 181 -16.48 5.83 7.86
C LEU A 181 -15.72 4.68 7.22
N THR A 182 -16.44 3.79 6.53
CA THR A 182 -15.84 2.75 5.68
C THR A 182 -16.19 3.07 4.25
N LEU A 183 -15.19 3.33 3.42
CA LEU A 183 -15.35 3.73 2.03
C LEU A 183 -15.01 2.57 1.10
N SER A 184 -15.61 2.59 -0.10
CA SER A 184 -15.36 1.61 -1.16
C SER A 184 -14.00 1.74 -1.82
N GLU A 185 -13.43 2.94 -1.78
CA GLU A 185 -12.14 3.33 -2.36
C GLU A 185 -11.58 4.50 -1.55
N VAL A 186 -10.30 4.82 -1.76
CA VAL A 186 -9.62 5.94 -1.09
C VAL A 186 -10.10 7.27 -1.65
N ASP A 187 -10.58 8.16 -0.79
CA ASP A 187 -11.02 9.51 -1.13
C ASP A 187 -10.14 10.56 -0.43
N GLN A 188 -9.22 11.16 -1.19
CA GLN A 188 -8.28 12.15 -0.66
C GLN A 188 -8.97 13.45 -0.22
N ASP A 189 -10.15 13.74 -0.78
CA ASP A 189 -10.91 14.96 -0.54
C ASP A 189 -12.09 14.72 0.43
N LEU A 190 -12.19 13.54 1.04
CA LEU A 190 -13.29 13.12 1.91
C LEU A 190 -13.74 14.21 2.89
N PHE A 191 -12.83 14.69 3.73
CA PHE A 191 -13.18 15.68 4.76
C PHE A 191 -13.39 17.09 4.19
N SER A 192 -12.75 17.42 3.06
CA SER A 192 -13.00 18.66 2.33
C SER A 192 -14.44 18.69 1.82
N ASN A 193 -14.90 17.58 1.23
CA ASN A 193 -16.26 17.45 0.74
C ASN A 193 -17.28 17.37 1.87
N LEU A 194 -17.03 16.58 2.91
CA LEU A 194 -17.90 16.52 4.09
C LEU A 194 -18.00 17.87 4.82
N SER A 195 -17.00 18.75 4.72
CA SER A 195 -17.09 20.10 5.30
C SER A 195 -18.21 20.94 4.69
N LYS A 196 -18.67 20.61 3.47
CA LYS A 196 -19.83 21.25 2.84
C LYS A 196 -21.14 20.88 3.54
N LEU A 197 -21.19 19.71 4.20
CA LEU A 197 -22.32 19.23 4.99
C LEU A 197 -22.24 19.70 6.45
N PHE A 198 -21.04 19.65 7.04
CA PHE A 198 -20.81 19.91 8.46
C PHE A 198 -20.44 21.37 8.78
N GLY A 199 -20.06 22.16 7.78
CA GLY A 199 -19.43 23.47 7.93
C GLY A 199 -17.92 23.40 7.81
N LYS A 200 -17.32 24.47 7.27
CA LYS A 200 -15.89 24.55 6.92
C LYS A 200 -14.96 24.31 8.11
N ASP A 201 -15.38 24.76 9.30
CA ASP A 201 -14.54 24.74 10.49
C ASP A 201 -14.75 23.50 11.36
N TYR A 202 -15.72 22.62 11.03
CA TYR A 202 -16.08 21.48 11.87
C TYR A 202 -14.85 20.64 12.23
N PHE A 203 -14.16 20.09 11.22
CA PHE A 203 -12.98 19.25 11.44
C PHE A 203 -11.76 20.03 11.96
N ALA A 204 -11.62 21.31 11.62
CA ALA A 204 -10.49 22.14 12.05
C ALA A 204 -10.60 22.57 13.52
N SER A 205 -11.81 22.56 14.08
CA SER A 205 -12.09 23.05 15.43
C SER A 205 -11.74 22.08 16.56
N PHE A 206 -11.26 20.87 16.24
CA PHE A 206 -11.00 19.85 17.26
C PHE A 206 -9.76 20.17 18.07
N ASP A 207 -9.96 20.39 19.37
CA ASP A 207 -8.89 20.49 20.35
C ASP A 207 -8.76 19.18 21.14
N GLY A 208 -7.66 18.46 20.87
CA GLY A 208 -7.32 17.22 21.56
C GLY A 208 -6.71 17.43 22.96
N VAL A 209 -6.26 18.65 23.30
CA VAL A 209 -5.50 18.92 24.53
C VAL A 209 -6.28 18.59 25.80
N PRO A 210 -7.58 18.93 25.95
CA PRO A 210 -8.36 18.63 27.15
C PRO A 210 -8.49 17.13 27.45
N PHE A 211 -8.32 16.28 26.43
CA PHE A 211 -8.43 14.83 26.55
C PHE A 211 -7.13 14.14 26.95
N LEU A 212 -6.03 14.90 27.11
CA LEU A 212 -4.72 14.36 27.45
C LEU A 212 -4.28 14.78 28.85
N HIS A 213 -4.03 13.78 29.69
CA HIS A 213 -3.41 13.97 31.00
C HIS A 213 -1.96 13.49 30.95
N MET A 214 -1.00 14.42 31.07
CA MET A 214 0.44 14.14 30.91
C MET A 214 1.21 14.25 32.23
N ILE A 215 2.06 13.27 32.50
CA ILE A 215 2.94 13.22 33.68
C ILE A 215 4.37 12.88 33.21
N PRO A 216 5.38 13.74 33.47
CA PRO A 216 5.30 15.05 34.13
C PRO A 216 4.63 16.11 33.25
N GLN A 217 4.32 17.28 33.82
CA GLN A 217 3.79 18.40 33.03
C GLN A 217 4.82 18.86 32.00
N VAL A 218 4.38 18.93 30.74
CA VAL A 218 5.17 19.41 29.61
C VAL A 218 4.70 20.81 29.19
N ASP A 219 5.58 21.50 28.46
CA ASP A 219 5.30 22.78 27.83
C ASP A 219 4.06 22.73 26.93
N GLU A 220 3.34 23.84 26.82
CA GLU A 220 2.10 23.95 26.06
C GLU A 220 2.28 23.60 24.58
N LYS A 221 3.42 23.98 23.98
CA LYS A 221 3.71 23.66 22.58
C LYS A 221 3.87 22.16 22.37
N ILE A 222 4.53 21.48 23.30
CA ILE A 222 4.73 20.02 23.26
C ILE A 222 3.41 19.31 23.49
N ARG A 223 2.61 19.81 24.45
CA ARG A 223 1.27 19.29 24.73
C ARG A 223 0.37 19.35 23.50
N ALA A 224 0.34 20.48 22.80
CA ALA A 224 -0.42 20.65 21.56
C ALA A 224 0.10 19.74 20.44
N ALA A 225 1.42 19.52 20.35
CA ALA A 225 2.01 18.60 19.37
C ALA A 225 1.58 17.15 19.64
N TYR A 226 1.65 16.68 20.89
CA TYR A 226 1.18 15.35 21.28
C TYR A 226 -0.34 15.20 21.10
N ALA A 227 -1.13 16.25 21.38
CA ALA A 227 -2.57 16.25 21.10
C ALA A 227 -2.85 15.97 19.62
N LYS A 228 -2.16 16.68 18.70
CA LYS A 228 -2.32 16.46 17.26
C LYS A 228 -1.84 15.10 16.78
N GLU A 229 -0.79 14.55 17.39
CA GLU A 229 -0.27 13.22 17.05
C GLU A 229 -1.19 12.09 17.54
N ILE A 230 -1.67 12.20 18.79
CA ILE A 230 -2.42 11.12 19.47
C ILE A 230 -3.90 11.15 19.12
N LEU A 231 -4.49 12.35 19.04
CA LEU A 231 -5.89 12.59 18.73
C LEU A 231 -5.98 13.55 17.53
N PRO A 232 -5.56 13.12 16.32
CA PRO A 232 -5.75 13.93 15.14
C PRO A 232 -7.25 14.15 14.90
N ALA A 233 -7.65 15.36 14.50
CA ALA A 233 -9.05 15.70 14.27
C ALA A 233 -9.73 14.79 13.24
N ILE A 234 -8.96 14.43 12.21
CA ILE A 234 -9.32 13.53 11.13
C ILE A 234 -8.22 12.50 10.94
N GLU A 235 -8.60 11.29 10.57
CA GLU A 235 -7.68 10.18 10.31
C GLU A 235 -8.08 9.52 8.98
N HIS A 236 -7.11 9.38 8.07
CA HIS A 236 -7.24 8.56 6.86
C HIS A 236 -6.45 7.27 7.05
N ASN A 237 -7.12 6.13 6.97
CA ASN A 237 -6.49 4.83 7.03
C ASN A 237 -6.87 4.03 5.78
N PRO A 238 -6.11 4.14 4.69
CA PRO A 238 -6.21 3.19 3.59
C PRO A 238 -6.02 1.77 4.08
N VAL A 239 -6.72 0.85 3.43
CA VAL A 239 -6.68 -0.57 3.76
C VAL A 239 -6.51 -1.37 2.48
N LEU A 240 -5.55 -2.28 2.50
CA LEU A 240 -5.38 -3.30 1.48
C LEU A 240 -5.88 -4.64 2.02
N ILE A 241 -6.71 -5.34 1.25
CA ILE A 241 -7.08 -6.72 1.53
C ILE A 241 -6.52 -7.57 0.40
N PHE A 242 -5.67 -8.54 0.71
CA PHE A 242 -5.20 -9.52 -0.28
C PHE A 242 -5.89 -10.86 -0.08
N HIS A 243 -6.30 -11.46 -1.19
CA HIS A 243 -6.85 -12.82 -1.26
C HIS A 243 -5.79 -13.77 -1.80
N LEU A 244 -5.29 -14.66 -0.97
CA LEU A 244 -4.13 -15.49 -1.24
C LEU A 244 -4.48 -16.73 -2.08
N ARG A 245 -3.50 -17.21 -2.82
CA ARG A 245 -3.62 -18.40 -3.67
C ARG A 245 -3.64 -19.67 -2.80
N PRO A 246 -4.69 -20.49 -2.87
CA PRO A 246 -4.77 -21.71 -2.09
C PRO A 246 -3.77 -22.77 -2.59
N GLY A 247 -3.25 -23.57 -1.65
CA GLY A 247 -2.44 -24.75 -1.96
C GLY A 247 -1.01 -24.48 -2.42
N VAL A 248 -0.55 -23.22 -2.37
CA VAL A 248 0.86 -22.89 -2.54
C VAL A 248 1.67 -23.52 -1.40
N LYS A 249 2.86 -24.02 -1.72
CA LYS A 249 3.75 -24.65 -0.75
C LYS A 249 5.14 -24.09 -0.87
N PHE A 250 5.80 -23.96 0.28
CA PHE A 250 7.24 -23.79 0.34
C PHE A 250 7.96 -25.06 -0.13
N HIS A 251 9.25 -24.94 -0.41
CA HIS A 251 10.09 -26.04 -0.90
C HIS A 251 10.23 -27.20 0.09
N ASP A 252 9.96 -26.99 1.37
CA ASP A 252 9.93 -28.03 2.41
C ASP A 252 8.56 -28.73 2.56
N GLY A 253 7.56 -28.29 1.79
CA GLY A 253 6.20 -28.81 1.82
C GLY A 253 5.24 -28.08 2.77
N HIS A 254 5.70 -27.09 3.54
CA HIS A 254 4.83 -26.22 4.35
C HIS A 254 3.85 -25.48 3.43
N VAL A 255 2.58 -25.36 3.86
CA VAL A 255 1.55 -24.68 3.06
C VAL A 255 1.62 -23.19 3.37
N PHE A 256 1.71 -22.37 2.33
CA PHE A 256 1.71 -20.92 2.46
C PHE A 256 0.32 -20.40 2.87
N ASP A 257 0.29 -19.52 3.87
CA ASP A 257 -0.93 -18.86 4.34
C ASP A 257 -0.72 -17.40 4.77
N ALA A 258 -1.79 -16.74 5.21
CA ALA A 258 -1.76 -15.34 5.65
C ALA A 258 -0.88 -15.09 6.90
N GLY A 259 -0.62 -16.12 7.70
CA GLY A 259 0.32 -16.10 8.82
C GLY A 259 1.75 -15.88 8.35
N ASP A 260 2.16 -16.47 7.23
CA ASP A 260 3.49 -16.27 6.65
C ASP A 260 3.69 -14.82 6.20
N VAL A 261 2.68 -14.22 5.58
CA VAL A 261 2.70 -12.80 5.19
C VAL A 261 2.90 -11.91 6.41
N LYS A 262 2.13 -12.16 7.48
CA LYS A 262 2.26 -11.41 8.73
C LYS A 262 3.63 -11.62 9.36
N PHE A 263 4.13 -12.85 9.37
CA PHE A 263 5.45 -13.18 9.89
C PHE A 263 6.56 -12.41 9.14
N THR A 264 6.52 -12.37 7.81
CA THR A 264 7.50 -11.60 7.01
C THR A 264 7.46 -10.12 7.35
N TYR A 265 6.27 -9.53 7.45
CA TYR A 265 6.12 -8.14 7.88
C TYR A 265 6.66 -7.90 9.29
N ASP A 266 6.29 -8.74 10.25
CA ASP A 266 6.76 -8.62 11.64
C ASP A 266 8.29 -8.74 11.71
N ALA A 267 8.89 -9.65 10.93
CA ALA A 267 10.33 -9.86 10.86
C ALA A 267 11.06 -8.65 10.24
N ILE A 268 10.47 -7.98 9.25
CA ILE A 268 11.03 -6.73 8.70
C ILE A 268 11.00 -5.63 9.75
N MET A 269 9.89 -5.52 10.50
CA MET A 269 9.69 -4.45 11.48
C MET A 269 10.40 -4.69 12.82
N ASP A 270 10.88 -5.90 13.10
CA ASP A 270 11.64 -6.22 14.30
C ASP A 270 13.01 -5.50 14.27
N PRO A 271 13.29 -4.59 15.22
CA PRO A 271 14.56 -3.85 15.26
C PRO A 271 15.78 -4.76 15.47
N VAL A 272 15.61 -5.98 16.00
CA VAL A 272 16.69 -6.96 16.16
C VAL A 272 17.22 -7.45 14.81
N ASN A 273 16.34 -7.53 13.80
CA ASN A 273 16.70 -8.01 12.47
C ASN A 273 17.44 -6.96 11.64
N LEU A 274 17.39 -5.68 12.02
CA LEU A 274 18.09 -4.57 11.35
C LEU A 274 17.79 -4.53 9.84
N SER A 275 16.55 -4.82 9.45
CA SER A 275 16.16 -4.85 8.04
C SER A 275 16.33 -3.47 7.39
N PRO A 276 16.96 -3.37 6.21
CA PRO A 276 17.02 -2.13 5.45
C PRO A 276 15.65 -1.71 4.89
N ARG A 277 14.63 -2.59 4.93
CA ARG A 277 13.29 -2.37 4.37
C ARG A 277 12.30 -1.76 5.33
N VAL A 278 12.69 -1.50 6.58
CA VAL A 278 11.81 -0.90 7.61
C VAL A 278 11.13 0.37 7.12
N SER A 279 11.81 1.17 6.30
CA SER A 279 11.24 2.41 5.73
C SER A 279 10.03 2.17 4.84
N ASP A 280 10.02 1.07 4.09
CA ASP A 280 8.97 0.77 3.11
C ASP A 280 7.67 0.37 3.81
N TYR A 281 7.80 -0.24 4.99
CA TYR A 281 6.69 -0.71 5.81
C TYR A 281 6.34 0.22 6.98
N GLU A 282 7.12 1.29 7.24
CA GLU A 282 6.78 2.29 8.26
C GLU A 282 5.35 2.82 8.14
N PRO A 283 4.80 3.12 6.94
CA PRO A 283 3.44 3.64 6.81
C PRO A 283 2.36 2.63 7.24
N VAL A 284 2.68 1.35 7.40
CA VAL A 284 1.74 0.32 7.85
C VAL A 284 1.43 0.52 9.32
N LYS A 285 0.14 0.58 9.63
CA LYS A 285 -0.41 0.67 11.00
C LYS A 285 -0.55 -0.72 11.61
N GLN A 286 -1.06 -1.68 10.84
CA GLN A 286 -1.30 -3.04 11.31
C GLN A 286 -1.47 -4.02 10.15
N VAL A 287 -0.96 -5.25 10.34
CA VAL A 287 -1.29 -6.41 9.50
C VAL A 287 -2.16 -7.37 10.31
N GLN A 288 -3.31 -7.74 9.78
CA GLN A 288 -4.33 -8.58 10.41
C GLN A 288 -4.54 -9.82 9.55
N VAL A 289 -4.46 -11.00 10.17
CA VAL A 289 -4.85 -12.28 9.56
C VAL A 289 -6.35 -12.43 9.78
N MET A 290 -7.15 -12.29 8.73
CA MET A 290 -8.60 -12.42 8.81
C MET A 290 -9.01 -13.89 8.80
N ASP A 291 -8.38 -14.66 7.93
CA ASP A 291 -8.43 -16.11 7.84
C ASP A 291 -7.15 -16.62 7.14
N THR A 292 -7.06 -17.92 6.84
CA THR A 292 -5.86 -18.52 6.25
C THR A 292 -5.49 -17.96 4.87
N LEU A 293 -6.44 -17.44 4.11
CA LEU A 293 -6.23 -16.96 2.75
C LEU A 293 -6.56 -15.47 2.59
N THR A 294 -6.84 -14.75 3.67
CA THR A 294 -7.13 -13.31 3.61
C THR A 294 -6.31 -12.55 4.65
N VAL A 295 -5.49 -11.63 4.14
CA VAL A 295 -4.69 -10.70 4.95
C VAL A 295 -5.17 -9.27 4.73
N ARG A 296 -5.30 -8.53 5.82
CA ARG A 296 -5.78 -7.15 5.84
C ARG A 296 -4.70 -6.24 6.42
N ILE A 297 -4.27 -5.27 5.62
CA ILE A 297 -3.23 -4.31 5.95
C ILE A 297 -3.86 -2.93 6.09
N VAL A 298 -3.68 -2.30 7.26
CA VAL A 298 -4.17 -0.95 7.55
C VAL A 298 -2.99 0.00 7.52
N TYR A 299 -3.14 1.14 6.85
CA TYR A 299 -2.12 2.20 6.79
C TYR A 299 -2.40 3.33 7.78
N LYS A 300 -1.34 4.02 8.20
CA LYS A 300 -1.41 5.19 9.10
C LYS A 300 -1.87 6.46 8.37
N ARG A 301 -1.70 6.50 7.06
CA ARG A 301 -1.91 7.67 6.19
C ARG A 301 -2.03 7.24 4.73
N LEU A 302 -2.48 8.15 3.87
CA LEU A 302 -2.42 7.99 2.42
C LEU A 302 -0.97 7.71 1.98
N TYR A 303 -0.76 6.63 1.23
CA TYR A 303 0.56 6.20 0.77
C TYR A 303 0.45 5.60 -0.64
N SER A 304 0.94 6.34 -1.64
CA SER A 304 0.77 5.98 -3.05
C SER A 304 1.51 4.71 -3.46
N GLN A 305 2.64 4.40 -2.79
CA GLN A 305 3.45 3.22 -3.08
C GLN A 305 2.92 1.94 -2.42
N ALA A 306 1.82 2.02 -1.65
CA ALA A 306 1.31 0.94 -0.81
C ALA A 306 1.23 -0.41 -1.51
N LEU A 307 0.70 -0.47 -2.74
CA LEU A 307 0.56 -1.72 -3.49
C LEU A 307 1.92 -2.35 -3.83
N GLY A 308 2.83 -1.57 -4.40
CA GLY A 308 4.13 -2.06 -4.86
C GLY A 308 5.10 -2.50 -3.76
N THR A 309 4.73 -2.30 -2.49
CA THR A 309 5.50 -2.76 -1.33
C THR A 309 5.26 -4.25 -1.01
N TRP A 310 4.18 -4.87 -1.50
CA TRP A 310 3.72 -6.22 -1.10
C TRP A 310 3.94 -7.32 -2.14
#